data_AF-X1RTQ6-F1
#
_entry.id   AF-X1RTQ6-F1
#
_cell.length_a   1.000
_cell.length_b   1.000
_cell.length_c   1.000
_cell.angle_alpha   90.00
_cell.angle_beta   90.00
_cell.angle_gamma   90.00
#
_symmetry.space_group_name_H-M   'P 1'
#
loop_
_entity.id
_entity.type
_entity.pdbx_description
1 polymer ?
#
loop_
_entity_poly.entity_id
_entity_poly.type
_entity_poly.pdbx_seq_one_letter_code
_entity_poly.pdbx_strand_id
1 'polypeptide(L)'
;DIQSVKDKLTKMVDAYNFAVQFIKEKTGYNDVLKTAGLLMGDYVVSTIRQQIRTPLITQTNGFIEDIDTFLTPGHLGFKLDREGVLSLDMNVLDEAIAEDYMGVLAIIGADKTGSSDSNTIEFYGAHSNYTTAGSYKVEVVVSGGAITSAKIKLSTESTYRDATYSGNIVTGDSTFDDNGDPVYPENALQLSVDLSQNATFTATVRVKQGFTGTIEDALDNMLKVTTGSIQIDQKHVDNQIEYLQEKIENEENRLTKREERLIARFARLERNIALIQQQMGALGFAL
;
A
#
# COMPACT_ATOMS: atom_id res chain seq x y z
N ASP A 1 10.70 -29.06 2.03
CA ASP A 1 9.96 -29.72 3.13
C ASP A 1 8.55 -29.16 3.18
N ILE A 2 7.54 -30.00 2.94
CA ILE A 2 6.12 -29.61 2.85
C ILE A 2 5.60 -29.11 4.20
N GLN A 3 6.00 -29.74 5.30
CA GLN A 3 5.52 -29.34 6.63
C GLN A 3 5.97 -27.92 6.97
N SER A 4 7.23 -27.58 6.67
CA SER A 4 7.75 -26.22 6.83
C SER A 4 6.93 -25.17 6.06
N VAL A 5 6.43 -25.51 4.85
CA VAL A 5 5.57 -24.60 4.09
C VAL A 5 4.24 -24.39 4.81
N LYS A 6 3.57 -25.47 5.22
CA LYS A 6 2.29 -25.38 5.96
C LYS A 6 2.40 -24.57 7.24
N ASP A 7 3.48 -24.77 8.00
CA ASP A 7 3.72 -24.04 9.25
C ASP A 7 3.93 -22.54 9.00
N LYS A 8 4.66 -22.17 7.93
CA LYS A 8 4.86 -20.77 7.55
C LYS A 8 3.55 -20.12 7.09
N LEU A 9 2.75 -20.82 6.30
CA LEU A 9 1.44 -20.31 5.86
C LEU A 9 0.49 -20.11 7.05
N THR A 10 0.51 -21.04 8.02
CA THR A 10 -0.28 -20.90 9.26
C THR A 10 0.13 -19.66 10.04
N LYS A 11 1.44 -19.44 10.24
CA LYS A 11 1.96 -18.23 10.90
C LYS A 11 1.58 -16.95 10.17
N MET A 12 1.58 -16.97 8.83
CA MET A 12 1.15 -15.83 8.03
C MET A 12 -0.35 -15.54 8.24
N VAL A 13 -1.20 -16.58 8.26
CA VAL A 13 -2.63 -16.45 8.56
C VAL A 13 -2.85 -15.87 9.95
N ASP A 14 -2.12 -16.37 10.95
CA ASP A 14 -2.19 -15.86 12.33
C ASP A 14 -1.77 -14.38 12.42
N ALA A 15 -0.67 -14.00 11.78
CA ALA A 15 -0.19 -12.62 11.75
C ALA A 15 -1.18 -11.69 11.04
N TYR A 16 -1.76 -12.13 9.92
CA TYR A 16 -2.80 -11.39 9.22
C TYR A 16 -4.03 -11.19 10.10
N ASN A 17 -4.52 -12.25 10.74
CA ASN A 17 -5.71 -12.20 11.60
C ASN A 17 -5.48 -11.33 12.84
N PHE A 18 -4.27 -11.37 13.42
CA PHE A 18 -3.88 -10.45 14.48
C PHE A 18 -3.96 -8.99 14.03
N ALA A 19 -3.41 -8.67 12.86
CA ALA A 19 -3.47 -7.31 12.31
C ALA A 19 -4.92 -6.87 12.01
N VAL A 20 -5.73 -7.74 11.41
CA VAL A 20 -7.16 -7.48 11.14
C VAL A 20 -7.93 -7.21 12.43
N GLN A 21 -7.71 -8.02 13.46
CA GLN A 21 -8.35 -7.83 14.76
C GLN A 21 -7.92 -6.50 15.39
N PHE A 22 -6.62 -6.20 15.39
CA PHE A 22 -6.10 -4.93 15.90
C PHE A 22 -6.74 -3.73 15.18
N ILE A 23 -6.78 -3.75 13.85
CA ILE A 23 -7.43 -2.70 13.05
C ILE A 23 -8.92 -2.59 13.39
N LYS A 24 -9.63 -3.71 13.50
CA LYS A 24 -11.06 -3.75 13.83
C LYS A 24 -11.34 -3.16 15.21
N GLU A 25 -10.51 -3.46 16.20
CA GLU A 25 -10.61 -2.88 17.55
C GLU A 25 -10.40 -1.37 17.56
N LYS A 26 -9.49 -0.85 16.72
CA LYS A 26 -9.20 0.59 16.64
C LYS A 26 -10.18 1.38 15.76
N THR A 27 -10.82 0.74 14.79
CA THR A 27 -11.72 1.40 13.82
C THR A 27 -13.20 1.12 14.05
N GLY A 28 -13.54 0.06 14.79
CA GLY A 28 -14.90 -0.39 15.02
C GLY A 28 -15.65 0.43 16.07
N TYR A 29 -16.97 0.21 16.13
CA TYR A 29 -17.82 0.74 17.19
C TYR A 29 -18.09 -0.34 18.23
N ASN A 30 -17.89 -0.03 19.51
CA ASN A 30 -18.24 -0.93 20.60
C ASN A 30 -19.70 -0.69 21.01
N ASP A 31 -20.58 -1.58 20.57
CA ASP A 31 -22.02 -1.49 20.86
C ASP A 31 -22.38 -1.62 22.35
N VAL A 32 -21.50 -2.19 23.18
CA VAL A 32 -21.72 -2.36 24.63
C VAL A 32 -21.35 -1.08 25.37
N LEU A 33 -20.15 -0.55 25.10
CA LEU A 33 -19.65 0.69 25.72
C LEU A 33 -20.23 1.95 25.06
N LYS A 34 -20.88 1.80 23.90
CA LYS A 34 -21.36 2.90 23.05
C LYS A 34 -20.25 3.86 22.64
N THR A 35 -19.03 3.36 22.50
CA THR A 35 -17.85 4.14 22.15
C THR A 35 -17.32 3.76 20.77
N ALA A 36 -16.92 4.76 20.00
CA ALA A 36 -16.17 4.58 18.77
C ALA A 36 -14.70 4.28 19.08
N GLY A 37 -14.07 3.43 18.27
CA GLY A 37 -12.63 3.29 18.24
C GLY A 37 -11.95 4.59 17.81
N LEU A 38 -10.71 4.80 18.25
CA LEU A 38 -9.95 6.03 18.02
C LEU A 38 -9.76 6.37 16.54
N LEU A 39 -9.73 5.36 15.67
CA LEU A 39 -9.51 5.47 14.23
C LEU A 39 -10.79 5.20 13.43
N MET A 40 -11.96 5.32 14.06
CA MET A 40 -13.23 5.11 13.38
C MET A 40 -13.41 6.15 12.26
N GLY A 41 -13.63 5.66 11.03
CA GLY A 41 -13.77 6.52 9.85
C GLY A 41 -12.45 6.97 9.23
N ASP A 42 -11.31 6.51 9.75
CA ASP A 42 -10.00 6.81 9.20
C ASP A 42 -9.82 6.16 7.81
N TYR A 43 -9.56 6.99 6.81
CA TYR A 43 -9.41 6.57 5.43
C TYR A 43 -8.10 5.80 5.18
N VAL A 44 -7.01 6.17 5.87
CA VAL A 44 -5.70 5.54 5.72
C VAL A 44 -5.77 4.11 6.23
N VAL A 45 -6.39 3.89 7.40
CA VAL A 45 -6.58 2.55 7.95
C VAL A 45 -7.48 1.68 7.05
N SER A 46 -8.50 2.28 6.44
CA SER A 46 -9.33 1.57 5.45
C SER A 46 -8.53 1.15 4.22
N THR A 47 -7.66 2.04 3.73
CA THR A 47 -6.79 1.78 2.56
C THR A 47 -5.79 0.67 2.86
N ILE A 48 -5.15 0.69 4.03
CA ILE A 48 -4.21 -0.35 4.49
C ILE A 48 -4.87 -1.73 4.45
N ARG A 49 -6.05 -1.85 5.05
CA ARG A 49 -6.80 -3.11 5.06
C ARG A 49 -7.13 -3.61 3.66
N GLN A 50 -7.49 -2.72 2.73
CA GLN A 50 -7.79 -3.10 1.35
C GLN A 50 -6.54 -3.58 0.61
N GLN A 51 -5.41 -2.90 0.78
CA GLN A 51 -4.15 -3.24 0.12
C GLN A 51 -3.59 -4.60 0.59
N ILE A 52 -3.70 -4.94 1.88
CA ILE A 52 -3.29 -6.27 2.38
C ILE A 52 -4.29 -7.37 1.95
N ARG A 53 -5.59 -7.04 1.86
CA ARG A 53 -6.64 -8.00 1.48
C ARG A 53 -6.61 -8.34 -0.01
N THR A 54 -6.32 -7.37 -0.88
CA THR A 54 -6.47 -7.51 -2.34
C THR A 54 -5.68 -8.71 -2.90
N PRO A 55 -4.39 -8.91 -2.57
CA PRO A 55 -3.61 -10.04 -3.08
C PRO A 55 -4.17 -11.43 -2.71
N LEU A 56 -4.98 -11.52 -1.65
CA LEU A 56 -5.58 -12.77 -1.19
C LEU A 56 -6.82 -13.19 -2.00
N ILE A 57 -7.44 -12.24 -2.71
CA ILE A 57 -8.74 -12.44 -3.39
C ILE A 57 -8.68 -12.21 -4.90
N THR A 58 -7.59 -11.64 -5.41
CA THR A 58 -7.38 -11.43 -6.84
C THR A 58 -6.50 -12.52 -7.44
N GLN A 59 -6.52 -12.60 -8.77
CA GLN A 59 -5.54 -13.38 -9.52
C GLN A 59 -4.12 -12.89 -9.22
N THR A 60 -3.22 -13.84 -9.02
CA THR A 60 -1.81 -13.59 -8.70
C THR A 60 -1.09 -13.05 -9.94
N ASN A 61 -0.24 -12.04 -9.75
CA ASN A 61 0.33 -11.28 -10.86
C ASN A 61 1.27 -12.14 -11.72
N GLY A 62 1.05 -12.12 -13.04
CA GLY A 62 1.85 -12.88 -14.02
C GLY A 62 1.43 -14.34 -14.22
N PHE A 63 0.44 -14.83 -13.47
CA PHE A 63 -0.17 -16.14 -13.65
C PHE A 63 -1.30 -16.02 -14.68
N ILE A 64 -1.40 -16.96 -15.61
CA ILE A 64 -2.38 -16.92 -16.70
C ILE A 64 -3.13 -18.25 -16.77
N GLU A 65 -4.44 -18.16 -17.03
CA GLU A 65 -5.30 -19.29 -17.34
C GLU A 65 -4.72 -20.13 -18.50
N ASP A 66 -5.04 -21.42 -18.50
CA ASP A 66 -4.56 -22.45 -19.45
C ASP A 66 -3.05 -22.76 -19.43
N ILE A 67 -2.23 -21.99 -18.70
CA ILE A 67 -0.79 -22.25 -18.57
C ILE A 67 -0.39 -22.59 -17.13
N ASP A 68 -0.98 -21.89 -16.15
CA ASP A 68 -0.67 -22.07 -14.74
C ASP A 68 -1.76 -22.88 -14.04
N THR A 69 -1.36 -23.90 -13.27
CA THR A 69 -2.26 -24.79 -12.51
C THR A 69 -3.09 -24.02 -11.49
N PHE A 70 -2.47 -23.05 -10.81
CA PHE A 70 -3.10 -22.23 -9.78
C PHE A 70 -2.97 -20.76 -10.11
N LEU A 71 -4.08 -20.02 -10.01
CA LEU A 71 -4.16 -18.61 -10.38
C LEU A 71 -4.44 -17.69 -9.20
N THR A 72 -5.10 -18.20 -8.15
CA THR A 72 -5.48 -17.43 -6.97
C THR A 72 -5.09 -18.17 -5.69
N PRO A 73 -4.85 -17.45 -4.57
CA PRO A 73 -4.65 -18.08 -3.26
C PRO A 73 -5.86 -18.95 -2.85
N GLY A 74 -7.06 -18.63 -3.35
CA GLY A 74 -8.25 -19.45 -3.15
C GLY A 74 -8.11 -20.89 -3.62
N HIS A 75 -7.35 -21.14 -4.71
CA HIS A 75 -7.08 -22.50 -5.20
C HIS A 75 -6.21 -23.32 -4.22
N LEU A 76 -5.43 -22.63 -3.36
CA LEU A 76 -4.65 -23.27 -2.30
C LEU A 76 -5.45 -23.46 -0.99
N GLY A 77 -6.74 -23.13 -0.99
CA GLY A 77 -7.59 -23.25 0.20
C GLY A 77 -7.61 -22.00 1.09
N PHE A 78 -7.01 -20.88 0.69
CA PHE A 78 -7.20 -19.62 1.39
C PHE A 78 -8.62 -19.10 1.23
N LYS A 79 -9.28 -18.81 2.35
CA LYS A 79 -10.67 -18.30 2.37
C LYS A 79 -10.75 -17.10 3.29
N LEU A 80 -11.42 -16.07 2.81
CA LEU A 80 -11.56 -14.81 3.53
C LEU A 80 -13.06 -14.58 3.79
N ASP A 81 -13.43 -14.42 5.05
CA ASP A 81 -14.84 -14.28 5.42
C ASP A 81 -15.37 -12.85 5.20
N ARG A 82 -16.63 -12.61 5.58
CA ARG A 82 -17.26 -11.29 5.46
C ARG A 82 -16.64 -10.24 6.36
N GLU A 83 -16.02 -10.66 7.46
CA GLU A 83 -15.38 -9.78 8.43
C GLU A 83 -13.92 -9.49 8.08
N GLY A 84 -13.36 -10.20 7.10
CA GLY A 84 -11.99 -10.07 6.67
C GLY A 84 -11.03 -11.00 7.40
N VAL A 85 -11.51 -12.02 8.10
CA VAL A 85 -10.67 -13.04 8.74
C VAL A 85 -10.23 -14.05 7.68
N LEU A 86 -8.94 -14.35 7.64
CA LEU A 86 -8.33 -15.33 6.75
C LEU A 86 -8.30 -16.71 7.42
N SER A 87 -8.64 -17.73 6.64
CA SER A 87 -8.53 -19.13 7.02
C SER A 87 -7.84 -19.91 5.91
N LEU A 88 -7.21 -21.03 6.26
CA LEU A 88 -6.52 -21.93 5.34
C LEU A 88 -7.07 -23.34 5.51
N ASP A 89 -7.64 -23.87 4.43
CA ASP A 89 -8.13 -25.24 4.35
C ASP A 89 -6.97 -26.20 4.05
N MET A 90 -6.48 -26.89 5.08
CA MET A 90 -5.31 -27.76 4.97
C MET A 90 -5.51 -28.94 4.02
N ASN A 91 -6.76 -29.42 3.86
CA ASN A 91 -7.05 -30.52 2.95
C ASN A 91 -6.92 -30.06 1.48
N VAL A 92 -7.47 -28.89 1.17
CA VAL A 92 -7.34 -28.29 -0.17
C VAL A 92 -5.88 -27.97 -0.48
N LEU A 93 -5.13 -27.48 0.51
CA LEU A 93 -3.70 -27.26 0.35
C LEU A 93 -2.94 -28.58 0.06
N ASP A 94 -3.30 -29.66 0.75
CA ASP A 94 -2.70 -30.98 0.51
C ASP A 94 -3.01 -31.52 -0.89
N GLU A 95 -4.25 -31.34 -1.36
CA GLU A 95 -4.66 -31.68 -2.72
C GLU A 95 -3.88 -30.87 -3.76
N ALA A 96 -3.77 -29.55 -3.58
CA ALA A 96 -3.02 -28.67 -4.48
C ALA A 96 -1.52 -29.02 -4.52
N ILE A 97 -0.92 -29.36 -3.36
CA ILE A 97 0.49 -29.80 -3.28
C ILE A 97 0.69 -31.12 -4.02
N ALA A 98 -0.25 -32.06 -3.92
CA ALA A 98 -0.19 -33.33 -4.61
C ALA A 98 -0.36 -33.18 -6.13
N GLU A 99 -1.17 -32.22 -6.57
CA GLU A 99 -1.40 -31.92 -7.99
C GLU A 99 -0.17 -31.24 -8.64
N ASP A 100 0.31 -30.14 -8.08
CA ASP A 100 1.46 -29.40 -8.61
C ASP A 100 2.21 -28.62 -7.52
N TYR A 101 3.15 -29.28 -6.86
CA TYR A 101 3.98 -28.67 -5.83
C TYR A 101 4.72 -27.40 -6.31
N MET A 102 5.19 -27.37 -7.57
CA MET A 102 5.91 -26.21 -8.08
C MET A 102 4.97 -25.04 -8.36
N GLY A 103 3.76 -25.31 -8.86
CA GLY A 103 2.70 -24.33 -8.98
C GLY A 103 2.30 -23.72 -7.63
N VAL A 104 2.18 -24.55 -6.58
CA VAL A 104 1.94 -24.09 -5.21
C VAL A 104 3.06 -23.15 -4.73
N LEU A 105 4.32 -23.52 -4.93
CA LEU A 105 5.44 -22.67 -4.53
C LEU A 105 5.47 -21.35 -5.33
N ALA A 106 5.18 -21.41 -6.63
CA ALA A 106 5.16 -20.24 -7.49
C ALA A 106 4.09 -19.24 -7.05
N ILE A 107 2.84 -19.69 -6.85
CA ILE A 107 1.77 -18.77 -6.48
C ILE A 107 1.98 -18.18 -5.09
N ILE A 108 2.62 -18.91 -4.16
CA ILE A 108 2.98 -18.39 -2.84
C ILE A 108 4.08 -17.35 -2.97
N GLY A 109 5.23 -17.71 -3.53
CA GLY A 109 6.48 -16.97 -3.32
C GLY A 109 7.34 -16.77 -4.55
N ALA A 110 6.79 -16.84 -5.77
CA ALA A 110 7.52 -16.38 -6.95
C ALA A 110 7.98 -14.93 -6.73
N ASP A 111 9.28 -14.69 -6.88
CA ASP A 111 9.86 -13.35 -6.76
C ASP A 111 10.37 -12.91 -8.15
N LYS A 112 9.48 -12.24 -8.88
CA LYS A 112 9.67 -11.80 -10.27
C LYS A 112 10.28 -12.86 -11.19
N THR A 113 9.98 -14.13 -10.96
CA THR A 113 10.46 -15.22 -11.81
C THR A 113 9.78 -15.13 -13.16
N GLY A 114 10.53 -15.27 -14.25
CA GLY A 114 9.97 -15.09 -15.58
C GLY A 114 10.03 -16.31 -16.48
N SER A 115 9.23 -16.26 -17.53
CA SER A 115 9.22 -17.22 -18.64
C SER A 115 8.93 -16.48 -19.94
N SER A 116 9.36 -17.04 -21.07
CA SER A 116 9.07 -16.52 -22.40
C SER A 116 8.34 -17.56 -23.24
N ASP A 117 7.56 -17.10 -24.22
CA ASP A 117 6.94 -17.94 -25.25
C ASP A 117 7.85 -18.15 -26.48
N SER A 118 9.06 -17.60 -26.47
CA SER A 118 10.03 -17.64 -27.56
C SER A 118 11.35 -18.26 -27.15
N ASN A 119 11.95 -19.03 -28.05
CA ASN A 119 13.31 -19.57 -27.90
C ASN A 119 14.39 -18.55 -28.31
N THR A 120 14.00 -17.44 -28.94
CA THR A 120 14.95 -16.39 -29.37
C THR A 120 15.04 -15.28 -28.35
N ILE A 121 13.95 -14.96 -27.65
CA ILE A 121 13.94 -13.96 -26.58
C ILE A 121 13.61 -14.70 -25.30
N GLU A 122 14.58 -14.89 -24.42
CA GLU A 122 14.42 -15.60 -23.16
C GLU A 122 14.43 -14.63 -21.98
N PHE A 123 13.69 -14.97 -20.92
CA PHE A 123 13.77 -14.24 -19.67
C PHE A 123 15.16 -14.45 -19.03
N TYR A 124 15.86 -13.36 -18.73
CA TYR A 124 17.17 -13.42 -18.08
C TYR A 124 17.07 -13.08 -16.59
N GLY A 125 16.33 -12.03 -16.25
CA GLY A 125 16.17 -11.60 -14.87
C GLY A 125 15.20 -10.44 -14.72
N ALA A 126 14.76 -10.20 -13.49
CA ALA A 126 13.95 -9.06 -13.11
C ALA A 126 14.35 -8.64 -11.70
N HIS A 127 14.24 -7.35 -11.41
CA HIS A 127 14.56 -6.85 -10.09
C HIS A 127 13.34 -6.97 -9.17
N SER A 128 13.51 -7.58 -8.00
CA SER A 128 12.44 -7.83 -7.02
C SER A 128 11.63 -6.57 -6.68
N ASN A 129 12.29 -5.43 -6.57
CA ASN A 129 11.64 -4.20 -6.09
C ASN A 129 11.19 -3.25 -7.22
N TYR A 130 11.67 -3.44 -8.45
CA TYR A 130 11.48 -2.43 -9.51
C TYR A 130 10.68 -2.96 -10.70
N THR A 131 10.81 -4.25 -11.00
CA THR A 131 10.05 -4.84 -12.09
C THR A 131 8.64 -5.17 -11.62
N THR A 132 7.63 -4.63 -12.28
CA THR A 132 6.24 -4.98 -11.98
C THR A 132 5.93 -6.37 -12.55
N ALA A 133 5.25 -7.23 -11.79
CA ALA A 133 4.82 -8.53 -12.31
C ALA A 133 3.67 -8.40 -13.32
N GLY A 134 3.66 -9.25 -14.33
CA GLY A 134 2.70 -9.18 -15.42
C GLY A 134 3.22 -9.81 -16.71
N SER A 135 2.47 -9.60 -17.80
CA SER A 135 2.85 -10.08 -19.13
C SER A 135 3.37 -8.92 -19.97
N TYR A 136 4.56 -9.05 -20.53
CA TYR A 136 5.23 -8.05 -21.34
C TYR A 136 5.28 -8.50 -22.79
N LYS A 137 4.99 -7.58 -23.71
CA LYS A 137 5.23 -7.78 -25.14
C LYS A 137 6.54 -7.14 -25.50
N VAL A 138 7.40 -7.91 -26.16
CA VAL A 138 8.76 -7.54 -26.49
C VAL A 138 8.93 -7.64 -28.00
N GLU A 139 9.57 -6.65 -28.58
CA GLU A 139 9.98 -6.63 -29.99
C GLU A 139 11.47 -6.32 -30.06
N VAL A 140 12.25 -7.19 -30.70
CA VAL A 140 13.69 -7.02 -30.89
C VAL A 140 14.04 -7.21 -32.35
N VAL A 141 14.87 -6.32 -32.88
CA VAL A 141 15.40 -6.42 -34.25
C VAL A 141 16.87 -6.77 -34.20
N VAL A 142 17.21 -7.94 -34.73
CA VAL A 142 18.59 -8.43 -34.83
C VAL A 142 19.06 -8.32 -36.26
N SER A 143 20.22 -7.70 -36.47
CA SER A 143 20.88 -7.60 -37.78
C SER A 143 22.39 -7.57 -37.63
N GLY A 144 23.10 -8.32 -38.48
CA GLY A 144 24.57 -8.38 -38.46
C GLY A 144 25.13 -9.00 -37.17
N GLY A 145 24.37 -9.87 -36.50
CA GLY A 145 24.79 -10.49 -35.22
C GLY A 145 24.74 -9.53 -34.02
N ALA A 146 24.00 -8.43 -34.13
CA ALA A 146 23.79 -7.47 -33.04
C ALA A 146 22.33 -7.00 -32.98
N ILE A 147 21.92 -6.55 -31.79
CA ILE A 147 20.61 -5.90 -31.59
C ILE A 147 20.68 -4.48 -32.15
N THR A 148 19.70 -4.13 -32.99
CA THR A 148 19.60 -2.80 -33.62
C THR A 148 18.48 -1.95 -33.04
N SER A 149 17.43 -2.59 -32.50
CA SER A 149 16.39 -1.95 -31.70
C SER A 149 15.74 -2.98 -30.79
N ALA A 150 15.36 -2.58 -29.59
CA ALA A 150 14.56 -3.38 -28.68
C ALA A 150 13.49 -2.52 -28.05
N LYS A 151 12.27 -3.05 -27.94
CA LYS A 151 11.13 -2.36 -27.37
C LYS A 151 10.33 -3.27 -26.46
N ILE A 152 9.86 -2.74 -25.34
CA ILE A 152 9.09 -3.48 -24.36
C ILE A 152 7.82 -2.67 -24.02
N LYS A 153 6.73 -3.38 -23.75
CA LYS A 153 5.54 -2.81 -23.11
C LYS A 153 4.85 -3.84 -22.23
N LEU A 154 4.11 -3.36 -21.24
CA LEU A 154 3.16 -4.20 -20.53
C LEU A 154 2.00 -4.56 -21.48
N SER A 155 1.45 -5.77 -21.37
CA SER A 155 0.40 -6.25 -22.27
C SER A 155 -0.90 -5.45 -22.17
N THR A 156 -1.14 -4.84 -21.01
CA THR A 156 -2.27 -3.94 -20.74
C THR A 156 -2.10 -2.55 -21.37
N GLU A 157 -0.89 -2.19 -21.80
CA GLU A 157 -0.59 -0.89 -22.39
C GLU A 157 -0.56 -0.93 -23.92
N SER A 158 -0.80 0.23 -24.54
CA SER A 158 -0.86 0.35 -26.00
C SER A 158 0.46 0.81 -26.63
N THR A 159 1.33 1.46 -25.87
CA THR A 159 2.56 2.08 -26.40
C THR A 159 3.78 1.26 -26.02
N TYR A 160 4.66 1.04 -27.00
CA TYR A 160 5.99 0.48 -26.80
C TYR A 160 6.96 1.56 -26.30
N ARG A 161 7.89 1.16 -25.44
CA ARG A 161 9.01 1.99 -24.99
C ARG A 161 10.32 1.36 -25.43
N ASP A 162 11.28 2.22 -25.79
CA ASP A 162 12.59 1.77 -26.23
C ASP A 162 13.36 1.21 -25.03
N ALA A 163 13.88 0.00 -25.19
CA ALA A 163 14.69 -0.68 -24.20
C ALA A 163 16.17 -0.43 -24.48
N THR A 164 16.97 -0.42 -23.42
CA THR A 164 18.42 -0.37 -23.53
C THR A 164 18.97 -1.78 -23.78
N TYR A 165 20.15 -1.91 -24.38
CA TYR A 165 20.74 -3.22 -24.63
C TYR A 165 22.26 -3.17 -24.61
N SER A 166 22.87 -4.27 -24.13
CA SER A 166 24.31 -4.46 -24.06
C SER A 166 24.63 -5.90 -24.48
N GLY A 167 25.32 -6.05 -25.62
CA GLY A 167 25.55 -7.37 -26.21
C GLY A 167 24.23 -8.04 -26.61
N ASN A 168 23.94 -9.18 -26.00
CA ASN A 168 22.70 -9.95 -26.21
C ASN A 168 21.63 -9.70 -25.12
N ILE A 169 21.92 -8.86 -24.12
CA ILE A 169 20.97 -8.56 -23.04
C ILE A 169 20.22 -7.26 -23.34
N VAL A 170 18.90 -7.35 -23.40
CA VAL A 170 17.99 -6.21 -23.44
C VAL A 170 17.53 -5.92 -22.01
N THR A 171 17.60 -4.66 -21.59
CA THR A 171 17.09 -4.18 -20.31
C THR A 171 16.00 -3.14 -20.56
N GLY A 172 14.85 -3.32 -19.90
CA GLY A 172 13.75 -2.37 -19.96
C GLY A 172 14.12 -0.97 -19.47
N ASP A 173 13.16 -0.06 -19.53
CA ASP A 173 13.36 1.34 -19.14
C ASP A 173 13.89 1.45 -17.70
N SER A 174 14.98 2.17 -17.48
CA SER A 174 15.61 2.28 -16.16
C SER A 174 15.35 3.64 -15.49
N THR A 175 14.28 4.34 -15.86
CA THR A 175 13.94 5.64 -15.29
C THR A 175 13.23 5.50 -13.95
N PHE A 176 13.64 6.35 -13.01
CA PHE A 176 13.07 6.49 -11.69
C PHE A 176 12.55 7.92 -11.53
N ASP A 177 11.48 8.08 -10.76
CA ASP A 177 10.99 9.40 -10.37
C ASP A 177 11.82 10.00 -9.23
N ASP A 178 11.46 11.21 -8.79
CA ASP A 178 12.15 11.91 -7.70
C ASP A 178 12.03 11.18 -6.34
N ASN A 179 11.09 10.25 -6.20
CA ASN A 179 10.88 9.44 -5.00
C ASN A 179 11.65 8.11 -5.05
N GLY A 180 12.38 7.86 -6.14
CA GLY A 180 13.13 6.62 -6.38
C GLY A 180 12.23 5.44 -6.75
N ASP A 181 11.00 5.69 -7.17
CA ASP A 181 10.07 4.68 -7.63
C ASP A 181 10.17 4.54 -9.17
N PRO A 182 10.09 3.31 -9.72
CA PRO A 182 10.22 3.10 -11.16
C PRO A 182 9.05 3.76 -11.91
N VAL A 183 9.37 4.53 -12.97
CA VAL A 183 8.36 5.24 -13.75
C VAL A 183 7.52 4.27 -14.58
N TYR A 184 8.13 3.17 -15.06
CA TYR A 184 7.49 2.20 -15.93
C TYR A 184 7.56 0.77 -15.39
N PRO A 185 6.55 -0.07 -15.70
CA PRO A 185 6.46 -1.45 -15.19
C PRO A 185 7.66 -2.34 -15.53
N GLU A 186 8.25 -2.19 -16.72
CA GLU A 186 9.37 -3.00 -17.21
C GLU A 186 10.74 -2.63 -16.61
N ASN A 187 10.78 -1.77 -15.59
CA ASN A 187 12.04 -1.32 -15.03
C ASN A 187 12.88 -2.48 -14.51
N ALA A 188 14.15 -2.48 -14.93
CA ALA A 188 15.13 -3.52 -14.63
C ALA A 188 14.72 -4.94 -15.09
N LEU A 189 13.74 -5.08 -16.00
CA LEU A 189 13.46 -6.34 -16.68
C LEU A 189 14.56 -6.63 -17.70
N GLN A 190 15.21 -7.78 -17.57
CA GLN A 190 16.30 -8.21 -18.43
C GLN A 190 15.92 -9.45 -19.24
N LEU A 191 16.24 -9.41 -20.53
CA LEU A 191 15.95 -10.45 -21.50
C LEU A 191 17.22 -10.80 -22.27
N SER A 192 17.45 -12.09 -22.50
CA SER A 192 18.51 -12.58 -23.36
C SER A 192 17.97 -12.82 -24.76
N VAL A 193 18.71 -12.40 -25.78
CA VAL A 193 18.30 -12.55 -27.18
C VAL A 193 19.32 -13.40 -27.93
N ASP A 194 18.86 -14.43 -28.66
CA ASP A 194 19.72 -15.16 -29.59
C ASP A 194 20.00 -14.31 -30.84
N LEU A 195 21.28 -14.06 -31.10
CA LEU A 195 21.77 -13.22 -32.19
C LEU A 195 22.12 -14.02 -33.46
N SER A 196 21.84 -15.32 -33.47
CA SER A 196 22.19 -16.24 -34.57
C SER A 196 21.43 -15.95 -35.87
N GLN A 197 20.25 -15.35 -35.78
CA GLN A 197 19.35 -15.09 -36.90
C GLN A 197 19.04 -13.59 -37.04
N ASN A 198 19.02 -13.10 -38.29
CA ASN A 198 18.70 -11.71 -38.58
C ASN A 198 17.21 -11.60 -38.92
N ALA A 199 16.40 -11.10 -37.99
CA ALA A 199 14.99 -10.83 -38.19
C ALA A 199 14.47 -9.87 -37.10
N THR A 200 13.20 -9.48 -37.25
CA THR A 200 12.41 -8.92 -36.15
C THR A 200 11.75 -10.08 -35.39
N PHE A 201 12.07 -10.20 -34.11
CA PHE A 201 11.49 -11.17 -33.21
C PHE A 201 10.51 -10.49 -32.27
N THR A 202 9.37 -11.15 -32.05
CA THR A 202 8.40 -10.74 -31.04
C THR A 202 8.20 -11.87 -30.04
N ALA A 203 8.11 -11.54 -28.75
CA ALA A 203 7.86 -12.50 -27.69
C ALA A 203 6.95 -11.92 -26.61
N THR A 204 6.26 -12.81 -25.90
CA THR A 204 5.53 -12.52 -24.67
C THR A 204 6.33 -13.05 -23.50
N VAL A 205 6.88 -12.14 -22.70
CA VAL A 205 7.62 -12.48 -21.48
C VAL A 205 6.70 -12.27 -20.28
N ARG A 206 6.52 -13.32 -19.48
CA ARG A 206 5.72 -13.27 -18.26
C ARG A 206 6.65 -13.15 -17.08
N VAL A 207 6.35 -12.23 -16.17
CA VAL A 207 7.03 -12.05 -14.88
C VAL A 207 6.00 -12.38 -13.79
N LYS A 208 6.25 -13.44 -13.04
CA LYS A 208 5.36 -13.95 -11.99
C LYS A 208 5.79 -13.41 -10.64
N GLN A 209 4.81 -13.03 -9.84
CA GLN A 209 5.01 -12.69 -8.44
C GLN A 209 3.95 -13.37 -7.59
N GLY A 210 4.38 -14.10 -6.57
CA GLY A 210 3.50 -14.77 -5.64
C GLY A 210 2.73 -13.78 -4.77
N PHE A 211 1.58 -14.21 -4.26
CA PHE A 211 0.71 -13.32 -3.48
C PHE A 211 1.37 -12.83 -2.19
N THR A 212 2.29 -13.61 -1.58
CA THR A 212 2.98 -13.17 -0.36
C THR A 212 3.94 -12.04 -0.65
N GLY A 213 4.65 -12.09 -1.78
CA GLY A 213 5.50 -10.99 -2.23
C GLY A 213 4.70 -9.73 -2.53
N THR A 214 3.47 -9.84 -3.04
CA THR A 214 2.61 -8.66 -3.24
C THR A 214 2.12 -8.07 -1.91
N ILE A 215 1.89 -8.91 -0.90
CA ILE A 215 1.59 -8.44 0.47
C ILE A 215 2.82 -7.74 1.07
N GLU A 216 4.01 -8.31 0.89
CA GLU A 216 5.28 -7.72 1.33
C GLU A 216 5.51 -6.35 0.69
N ASP A 217 5.39 -6.23 -0.64
CA ASP A 217 5.48 -4.95 -1.36
C ASP A 217 4.47 -3.92 -0.82
N ALA A 218 3.24 -4.35 -0.51
CA ALA A 218 2.22 -3.47 0.06
C ALA A 218 2.61 -2.99 1.46
N LEU A 219 3.11 -3.89 2.32
CA LEU A 219 3.54 -3.55 3.68
C LEU A 219 4.76 -2.63 3.66
N ASP A 220 5.75 -2.90 2.82
CA ASP A 220 6.95 -2.07 2.69
C ASP A 220 6.61 -0.66 2.22
N ASN A 221 5.70 -0.53 1.26
CA ASN A 221 5.23 0.77 0.81
C ASN A 221 4.47 1.54 1.89
N MET A 222 3.67 0.87 2.73
CA MET A 222 2.98 1.54 3.85
C MET A 222 3.91 1.97 4.97
N LEU A 223 4.92 1.15 5.27
CA LEU A 223 5.84 1.31 6.39
C LEU A 223 7.11 2.11 6.04
N LYS A 224 7.29 2.46 4.76
CA LYS A 224 8.42 3.28 4.29
C LYS A 224 8.55 4.55 5.13
N VAL A 225 9.73 4.75 5.71
CA VAL A 225 10.00 5.78 6.73
C VAL A 225 9.72 7.20 6.22
N THR A 226 9.95 7.45 4.93
CA THR A 226 9.87 8.82 4.38
C THR A 226 8.58 9.06 3.61
N THR A 227 8.12 8.07 2.82
CA THR A 227 7.02 8.24 1.87
C THR A 227 5.85 7.28 2.12
N GLY A 228 5.92 6.48 3.20
CA GLY A 228 4.89 5.51 3.51
C GLY A 228 3.61 6.17 3.98
N SER A 229 2.47 5.56 3.65
CA SER A 229 1.15 6.11 3.96
C SER A 229 0.94 6.36 5.45
N ILE A 230 1.51 5.50 6.32
CA ILE A 230 1.40 5.64 7.77
C ILE A 230 2.22 6.84 8.27
N GLN A 231 3.41 7.05 7.72
CA GLN A 231 4.27 8.18 8.11
C GLN A 231 3.66 9.51 7.67
N ILE A 232 3.07 9.54 6.47
CA ILE A 232 2.36 10.71 5.95
C ILE A 232 1.15 11.04 6.83
N ASP A 233 0.38 10.03 7.23
CA ASP A 233 -0.79 10.21 8.09
C ASP A 233 -0.42 10.71 9.49
N GLN A 234 0.62 10.13 10.11
CA GLN A 234 1.17 10.62 11.38
C GLN A 234 1.54 12.10 11.29
N LYS A 235 2.29 12.48 10.25
CA LYS A 235 2.66 13.89 10.02
C LYS A 235 1.44 14.78 9.82
N HIS A 236 0.39 14.30 9.15
CA HIS A 236 -0.84 15.07 8.98
C HIS A 236 -1.54 15.33 10.31
N VAL A 237 -1.67 14.30 11.15
CA VAL A 237 -2.27 14.40 12.48
C VAL A 237 -1.43 15.32 13.39
N ASP A 238 -0.10 15.23 13.35
CA ASP A 238 0.79 16.11 14.11
C ASP A 238 0.60 17.59 13.74
N ASN A 239 0.51 17.90 12.45
CA ASN A 239 0.23 19.26 11.98
C ASN A 239 -1.16 19.76 12.42
N GLN A 240 -2.17 18.88 12.46
CA GLN A 240 -3.50 19.24 12.97
C GLN A 240 -3.44 19.56 14.48
N ILE A 241 -2.67 18.78 15.25
CA ILE A 241 -2.46 19.03 16.68
C ILE A 241 -1.81 20.39 16.88
N GLU A 242 -0.76 20.71 16.13
CA GLU A 242 -0.08 22.00 16.21
C GLU A 242 -1.04 23.18 15.94
N TYR A 243 -1.84 23.08 14.86
CA TYR A 243 -2.84 24.10 14.55
C TYR A 243 -3.91 24.25 15.65
N LEU A 244 -4.35 23.13 16.24
CA LEU A 244 -5.33 23.17 17.32
C LEU A 244 -4.74 23.79 18.58
N GLN A 245 -3.47 23.53 18.90
CA GLN A 245 -2.78 24.15 20.03
C GLN A 245 -2.70 25.67 19.88
N GLU A 246 -2.30 26.16 18.69
CA GLU A 246 -2.27 27.60 18.40
C GLU A 246 -3.67 28.23 18.54
N LYS A 247 -4.72 27.53 18.09
CA LYS A 247 -6.10 28.00 18.23
C LYS A 247 -6.55 28.06 19.68
N ILE A 248 -6.20 27.07 20.50
CA ILE A 248 -6.49 27.04 21.94
C ILE A 248 -5.82 28.24 22.62
N GLU A 249 -4.54 28.48 22.35
CA GLU A 249 -3.81 29.61 22.95
C GLU A 249 -4.45 30.97 22.60
N ASN A 250 -4.84 31.15 21.34
CA ASN A 250 -5.53 32.37 20.91
C ASN A 250 -6.88 32.57 21.62
N GLU A 251 -7.62 31.49 21.86
CA GLU A 251 -8.91 31.51 22.55
C GLU A 251 -8.75 31.75 24.06
N GLU A 252 -7.75 31.15 24.70
CA GLU A 252 -7.39 31.42 26.10
C GLU A 252 -7.04 32.89 26.30
N ASN A 253 -6.20 33.46 25.42
CA ASN A 253 -5.87 34.88 25.41
C ASN A 253 -7.12 35.77 25.26
N ARG A 254 -8.10 35.35 24.45
CA ARG A 254 -9.37 36.07 24.27
C ARG A 254 -10.25 35.99 25.52
N LEU A 255 -10.30 34.83 26.17
CA LEU A 255 -11.05 34.62 27.42
C LEU A 255 -10.47 35.48 28.54
N THR A 256 -9.15 35.52 28.72
CA THR A 256 -8.47 36.36 29.71
C THR A 256 -8.80 37.84 29.52
N LYS A 257 -8.72 38.36 28.29
CA LYS A 257 -9.11 39.75 27.99
C LYS A 257 -10.59 40.03 28.27
N ARG A 258 -11.46 39.04 28.10
CA ARG A 258 -12.89 39.17 28.41
C ARG A 258 -13.13 39.20 29.91
N GLU A 259 -12.44 38.36 30.67
CA GLU A 259 -12.46 38.34 32.13
C GLU A 259 -12.02 39.70 32.70
N GLU A 260 -10.86 40.21 32.27
CA GLU A 260 -10.37 41.54 32.69
C GLU A 260 -11.39 42.65 32.45
N ARG A 261 -12.05 42.65 31.28
CA ARG A 261 -13.10 43.62 30.93
C ARG A 261 -14.33 43.48 31.82
N LEU A 262 -14.72 42.25 32.19
CA LEU A 262 -15.85 42.00 33.08
C LEU A 262 -15.52 42.47 34.50
N ILE A 263 -14.34 42.15 35.03
CA ILE A 263 -13.86 42.62 36.33
C ILE A 263 -13.89 44.16 36.38
N ALA A 264 -13.35 44.83 35.36
CA ALA A 264 -13.35 46.28 35.28
C ALA A 264 -14.78 46.88 35.23
N ARG A 265 -15.73 46.20 34.58
CA ARG A 265 -17.15 46.61 34.57
C ARG A 265 -17.81 46.43 35.93
N PHE A 266 -17.57 45.31 36.62
CA PHE A 266 -18.08 45.07 37.96
C PHE A 266 -17.54 46.10 38.97
N ALA A 267 -16.23 46.37 38.97
CA ALA A 267 -15.64 47.39 39.82
C ALA A 267 -16.24 48.80 39.58
N ARG A 268 -16.56 49.14 38.32
CA ARG A 268 -17.26 50.41 37.99
C ARG A 268 -18.69 50.42 38.51
N LEU A 269 -19.42 49.32 38.38
CA LEU A 269 -20.78 49.21 38.90
C LEU A 269 -20.80 49.31 40.43
N GLU A 270 -19.90 48.64 41.13
CA GLU A 270 -19.76 48.76 42.58
C GLU A 270 -19.47 50.20 43.02
N ARG A 271 -18.56 50.89 42.32
CA ARG A 271 -18.27 52.29 42.58
C ARG A 271 -19.51 53.18 42.37
N ASN A 272 -20.29 52.92 41.32
CA ASN A 272 -21.53 53.66 41.07
C ASN A 272 -22.59 53.37 42.12
N ILE A 273 -22.73 52.13 42.58
CA ILE A 273 -23.64 51.76 43.67
C ILE A 273 -23.23 52.46 44.97
N ALA A 274 -21.94 52.47 45.31
CA ALA A 274 -21.44 53.17 46.49
C ALA A 274 -21.72 54.68 46.43
N LEU A 275 -21.54 55.31 45.26
CA LEU A 275 -21.89 56.71 45.04
C LEU A 275 -23.39 56.97 45.20
N ILE A 276 -24.25 56.11 44.64
CA ILE A 276 -25.71 56.21 44.78
C ILE A 276 -26.12 56.04 46.24
N GLN A 277 -25.53 55.09 46.98
CA GLN A 277 -25.79 54.91 48.41
C GLN A 277 -25.36 56.14 49.22
N GLN A 278 -24.22 56.73 48.90
CA GLN A 278 -23.75 57.97 49.52
C GLN A 278 -24.70 59.15 49.22
N GLN A 279 -25.22 59.25 47.99
CA GLN A 279 -26.22 60.24 47.60
C GLN A 279 -27.57 60.01 48.27
N MET A 280 -28.05 58.77 48.35
CA MET A 280 -29.28 58.43 49.07
C MET A 280 -29.15 58.69 50.58
N GLY A 281 -27.99 58.41 51.18
CA GLY A 281 -27.69 58.78 52.56
C GLY A 281 -27.72 60.29 52.77
N ALA A 282 -27.10 61.06 51.87
CA ALA A 282 -27.12 62.53 51.94
C ALA A 282 -28.53 63.13 51.72
N LEU A 283 -29.36 62.52 50.87
CA LEU A 283 -30.75 62.93 50.63
C LEU A 283 -31.69 62.52 51.78
N GLY A 284 -31.42 61.40 52.45
CA GLY A 284 -32.16 60.98 53.66
C GLY A 284 -31.90 61.84 54.90
N PHE A 285 -30.81 62.61 54.91
CA PHE A 285 -30.53 63.63 55.93
C PHE A 285 -31.13 65.02 55.60
N ALA A 286 -31.73 65.18 54.42
CA ALA A 286 -32.26 66.45 53.91
C ALA A 286 -33.80 66.56 53.95
N LEU A 287 -34.49 65.60 54.59
CA LEU A 287 -35.92 65.59 54.90
C LEU A 287 -36.12 65.62 56.42
#